data_AF-A0A9R1MHI8-F1
#
_entry.id   AF-A0A9R1MHI8-F1
#
_cell.length_a   1.000
_cell.length_b   1.000
_cell.length_c   1.000
_cell.angle_alpha   90.00
_cell.angle_beta   90.00
_cell.angle_gamma   90.00
#
_symmetry.space_group_name_H-M   'P 1'
#
loop_
_entity.id
_entity.type
_entity.pdbx_description
1 polymer ?
#
loop_
_entity_poly.entity_id
_entity_poly.type
_entity_poly.pdbx_seq_one_letter_code
_entity_poly.pdbx_strand_id
1 'polypeptide(L)'
;MAERLAAVPELSTTSFTVPSPPRGSYRDLIRSVGVSGGLVRPSPYSQSGHSGSSGNSTASSSYLSNSGISSRSASDATTDFGANELTVITHRMFSDGYIERMVQAFESGGDPSRELEKWLFELDVEWVLQVREGHGPRRQLQFLFQVQLPYKSASWLQELVGRWILAFIIILVSIEKVAFTVQDMPTVARFGKASISAMLVFVDAVIPVLKEGKLQAMLDMYACVSRASYYFTTLVGSPEAHSIFNEIDGLLEIRGNMLSEAISSTMEEVRTLMEDDDSWAIELPRGGGDVHRNTRCMVDYIVSMKKARASTHNTALSHDPVYLDGLIDDTMDYLKDLLLRKSELFFDPRLRYLFLLNNSYFVAQVVSGPSPECEKYMDCHLDVSWGNAVSSLYCKPKSIFGTTLLCCWKWDNTSSVAKFQSAFHKTYQAQRFWKVPDPQLRCTLRKIITKRIVSAYRNYLEEHPEQQKYVIDGNSSPECLEELLTELFEG
;
A
#
# COMPACT_ATOMS: atom_id res chain seq x y z
N MET A 1 38.89 67.01 50.75
CA MET A 1 39.54 66.14 49.75
C MET A 1 38.44 65.53 48.91
N ALA A 2 38.47 65.78 47.61
CA ALA A 2 37.52 65.25 46.65
C ALA A 2 37.97 63.84 46.23
N GLU A 3 37.14 62.83 46.45
CA GLU A 3 37.31 61.52 45.83
C GLU A 3 36.59 61.52 44.48
N ARG A 4 37.38 61.31 43.42
CA ARG A 4 36.91 61.10 42.05
C ARG A 4 36.33 59.69 41.93
N LEU A 5 35.04 59.58 41.63
CA LEU A 5 34.46 58.33 41.10
C LEU A 5 34.61 58.33 39.58
N ALA A 6 35.28 57.29 39.09
CA ALA A 6 35.49 57.01 37.67
C ALA A 6 34.21 56.48 37.01
N ALA A 7 34.05 56.80 35.73
CA ALA A 7 32.91 56.47 34.89
C ALA A 7 32.69 54.96 34.72
N VAL A 8 31.42 54.54 34.74
CA VAL A 8 30.95 53.23 34.29
C VAL A 8 30.46 53.39 32.84
N PRO A 9 30.92 52.57 31.87
CA PRO A 9 30.43 52.65 30.49
C PRO A 9 29.07 51.97 30.37
N GLU A 10 28.12 52.65 29.72
CA GLU A 10 26.82 52.10 29.35
C GLU A 10 27.00 50.94 28.36
N LEU A 11 26.54 49.75 28.75
CA LEU A 11 26.41 48.59 27.88
C LEU A 11 25.30 48.85 26.86
N SER A 12 25.71 49.14 25.63
CA SER A 12 24.83 49.17 24.47
C SER A 12 24.35 47.74 24.19
N THR A 13 23.05 47.49 24.37
CA THR A 13 22.38 46.26 23.91
C THR A 13 22.34 46.26 22.39
N THR A 14 23.37 45.67 21.77
CA THR A 14 23.34 45.32 20.35
C THR A 14 22.34 44.19 20.15
N SER A 15 21.17 44.53 19.59
CA SER A 15 20.24 43.56 19.02
C SER A 15 20.95 42.81 17.88
N PHE A 16 21.32 41.55 18.13
CA PHE A 16 21.76 40.63 17.08
C PHE A 16 20.57 40.36 16.16
N THR A 17 20.42 41.19 15.12
CA THR A 17 19.46 40.94 14.06
C THR A 17 20.08 39.86 13.19
N VAL A 18 19.64 38.61 13.35
CA VAL A 18 20.02 37.51 12.46
C VAL A 18 19.67 37.94 11.03
N PRO A 19 20.62 37.90 10.07
CA PRO A 19 20.34 38.29 8.70
C PRO A 19 19.19 37.45 8.16
N SER A 20 18.13 38.09 7.69
CA SER A 20 17.04 37.40 6.99
C SER A 20 17.60 36.73 5.74
N PRO A 21 17.38 35.42 5.54
CA PRO A 21 17.88 34.72 4.37
C PRO A 21 17.27 35.26 3.07
N PRO A 22 17.92 35.05 1.90
CA PRO A 22 17.42 35.53 0.62
C PRO A 22 16.01 35.03 0.32
N ARG A 23 15.18 35.87 -0.30
CA ARG A 23 13.82 35.49 -0.73
C ARG A 23 13.88 34.25 -1.62
N GLY A 24 13.05 33.25 -1.32
CA GLY A 24 12.99 31.96 -2.03
C GLY A 24 13.93 30.88 -1.49
N SER A 25 14.75 31.15 -0.47
CA SER A 25 15.69 30.17 0.06
C SER A 25 15.01 28.93 0.66
N TYR A 26 13.86 29.11 1.30
CA TYR A 26 13.10 27.98 1.86
C TYR A 26 12.34 27.25 0.76
N ARG A 27 11.80 27.99 -0.21
CA ARG A 27 11.10 27.43 -1.36
C ARG A 27 11.92 26.38 -2.10
N ASP A 28 13.21 26.65 -2.33
CA ASP A 28 14.10 25.71 -3.01
C ASP A 28 14.43 24.48 -2.16
N LEU A 29 14.53 24.64 -0.83
CA LEU A 29 14.69 23.51 0.08
C LEU A 29 13.45 22.62 0.10
N ILE A 30 12.25 23.22 0.15
CA ILE A 30 10.97 22.49 0.16
C ILE A 30 10.81 21.69 -1.13
N ARG A 31 11.14 22.28 -2.28
CA ARG A 31 11.11 21.59 -3.59
C ARG A 31 12.05 20.40 -3.69
N SER A 32 13.08 20.34 -2.86
CA SER A 32 14.02 19.22 -2.84
C SER A 32 13.49 18.00 -2.05
N VAL A 33 12.41 18.17 -1.28
CA VAL A 33 11.81 17.09 -0.49
C VAL A 33 10.95 16.20 -1.40
N GLY A 34 11.24 14.90 -1.38
CA GLY A 34 10.46 13.90 -2.10
C GLY A 34 9.18 13.54 -1.34
N VAL A 35 8.02 13.78 -1.95
CA VAL A 35 6.75 13.17 -1.52
C VAL A 35 6.77 11.73 -2.02
N SER A 36 6.80 10.77 -1.09
CA SER A 36 7.06 9.35 -1.37
C SER A 36 6.20 8.81 -2.53
N GLY A 37 6.85 8.24 -3.56
CA GLY A 37 6.21 7.62 -4.73
C GLY A 37 6.78 8.03 -6.10
N GLY A 38 7.46 9.18 -6.18
CA GLY A 38 8.18 9.62 -7.39
C GLY A 38 9.65 9.23 -7.37
N LEU A 39 10.15 8.73 -8.50
CA LEU A 39 11.58 8.43 -8.74
C LEU A 39 12.48 9.55 -8.19
N VAL A 40 13.23 9.24 -7.12
CA VAL A 40 14.28 10.13 -6.62
C VAL A 40 15.27 10.36 -7.75
N ARG A 41 15.34 11.59 -8.26
CA ARG A 41 16.35 11.98 -9.25
C ARG A 41 17.71 11.98 -8.54
N PRO A 42 18.71 11.20 -8.98
CA PRO A 42 20.03 11.28 -8.36
C PRO A 42 20.62 12.66 -8.61
N SER A 43 21.00 13.35 -7.55
CA SER A 43 21.82 14.56 -7.66
C SER A 43 23.24 14.17 -8.09
N PRO A 44 23.86 14.83 -9.09
CA PRO A 44 25.06 14.33 -9.77
C PRO A 44 26.40 14.63 -9.07
N TYR A 45 26.43 14.79 -7.74
CA TYR A 45 27.67 15.08 -7.03
C TYR A 45 27.83 14.21 -5.78
N SER A 46 28.51 13.08 -5.96
CA SER A 46 29.31 12.40 -4.93
C SER A 46 30.26 11.40 -5.61
N GLN A 47 31.32 11.92 -6.22
CA GLN A 47 32.53 11.14 -6.46
C GLN A 47 33.38 11.20 -5.19
N SER A 48 33.61 10.06 -4.54
CA SER A 48 34.72 9.90 -3.61
C SER A 48 35.36 8.51 -3.74
N GLY A 49 36.49 8.51 -4.46
CA GLY A 49 37.71 7.81 -4.08
C GLY A 49 37.69 6.28 -4.06
N HIS A 50 37.89 5.65 -5.22
CA HIS A 50 38.53 4.34 -5.26
C HIS A 50 40.02 4.48 -4.87
N SER A 51 40.44 3.77 -3.83
CA SER A 51 41.84 3.41 -3.61
C SER A 51 41.95 1.89 -3.62
N GLY A 52 42.76 1.38 -4.53
CA GLY A 52 42.97 -0.05 -4.74
C GLY A 52 43.89 -0.66 -3.68
N SER A 53 43.71 -1.95 -3.47
CA SER A 53 44.71 -2.83 -2.86
C SER A 53 44.46 -4.25 -3.34
N SER A 54 45.39 -4.75 -4.15
CA SER A 54 45.56 -6.13 -4.57
C SER A 54 46.17 -6.98 -3.44
N GLY A 55 45.65 -8.17 -3.20
CA GLY A 55 46.25 -9.17 -2.32
C GLY A 55 45.66 -10.56 -2.60
N ASN A 56 46.53 -11.51 -2.90
CA ASN A 56 46.27 -12.77 -3.58
C ASN A 56 46.04 -13.95 -2.60
N SER A 57 45.28 -14.94 -3.07
CA SER A 57 45.44 -16.40 -2.86
C SER A 57 44.73 -17.17 -1.72
N THR A 58 44.03 -18.21 -2.20
CA THR A 58 43.89 -19.60 -1.73
C THR A 58 42.83 -20.03 -0.70
N ALA A 59 42.20 -21.14 -1.08
CA ALA A 59 41.06 -21.83 -0.51
C ALA A 59 41.23 -22.34 0.93
N SER A 60 40.11 -22.36 1.66
CA SER A 60 39.70 -23.53 2.43
C SER A 60 38.20 -23.48 2.72
N SER A 61 37.58 -24.64 2.53
CA SER A 61 36.22 -24.99 2.89
C SER A 61 36.02 -24.92 4.40
N SER A 62 34.95 -24.26 4.84
CA SER A 62 34.22 -24.66 6.03
C SER A 62 32.78 -24.15 5.96
N TYR A 63 31.86 -25.10 6.09
CA TYR A 63 30.43 -24.90 6.22
C TYR A 63 30.14 -24.05 7.45
N LEU A 64 29.50 -22.90 7.25
CA LEU A 64 28.83 -22.17 8.31
C LEU A 64 27.52 -21.60 7.77
N SER A 65 26.46 -22.28 8.19
CA SER A 65 25.07 -21.87 8.12
C SER A 65 24.93 -20.42 8.59
N ASN A 66 24.44 -19.54 7.73
CA ASN A 66 23.95 -18.24 8.16
C ASN A 66 22.59 -17.96 7.51
N SER A 67 21.56 -18.41 8.22
CA SER A 67 20.19 -17.93 8.15
C SER A 67 20.17 -16.45 8.52
N GLY A 68 19.76 -15.59 7.58
CA GLY A 68 19.65 -14.16 7.85
C GLY A 68 19.31 -13.32 6.63
N ILE A 69 18.48 -13.83 5.72
CA ILE A 69 17.82 -12.94 4.75
C ILE A 69 16.65 -12.33 5.49
N SER A 70 16.85 -11.09 5.94
CA SER A 70 15.79 -10.22 6.44
C SER A 70 14.69 -10.15 5.37
N SER A 71 13.60 -10.89 5.60
CA SER A 71 12.32 -10.63 4.98
C SER A 71 11.83 -9.29 5.52
N ARG A 72 12.34 -8.21 4.95
CA ARG A 72 11.83 -6.87 5.22
C ARG A 72 10.45 -6.83 4.57
N SER A 73 9.44 -7.16 5.36
CA SER A 73 8.04 -6.99 5.00
C SER A 73 7.88 -5.57 4.44
N ALA A 74 7.26 -5.45 3.27
CA ALA A 74 6.96 -4.16 2.64
C ALA A 74 5.94 -3.32 3.44
N SER A 75 5.51 -3.81 4.61
CA SER A 75 4.57 -3.15 5.53
C SER A 75 5.17 -2.04 6.39
N ASP A 76 6.50 -1.93 6.51
CA ASP A 76 7.14 -1.02 7.48
C ASP A 76 7.65 0.31 6.89
N ALA A 77 7.50 0.54 5.58
CA ALA A 77 7.80 1.84 5.00
C ALA A 77 6.57 2.75 5.15
N THR A 78 6.42 3.37 6.33
CA THR A 78 5.46 4.45 6.54
C THR A 78 5.76 5.58 5.55
N THR A 79 4.75 6.03 4.83
CA THR A 79 4.85 7.22 3.98
C THR A 79 4.83 8.45 4.88
N ASP A 80 5.98 8.78 5.47
CA ASP A 80 6.12 9.92 6.37
C ASP A 80 6.07 11.28 5.63
N PHE A 81 5.72 11.33 4.34
CA PHE A 81 5.72 12.54 3.50
C PHE A 81 6.99 13.41 3.57
N GLY A 82 8.13 12.84 3.98
CA GLY A 82 9.36 13.60 4.27
C GLY A 82 9.24 14.48 5.53
N ALA A 83 8.42 14.09 6.51
CA ALA A 83 8.13 14.89 7.69
C ALA A 83 9.38 15.18 8.52
N ASN A 84 10.38 14.29 8.53
CA ASN A 84 11.68 14.56 9.14
C ASN A 84 12.40 15.73 8.46
N GLU A 85 12.54 15.70 7.13
CA GLU A 85 13.14 16.76 6.34
C GLU A 85 12.37 18.08 6.47
N LEU A 86 11.03 18.01 6.42
CA LEU A 86 10.16 19.18 6.62
C LEU A 86 10.29 19.74 8.03
N THR A 87 10.40 18.90 9.05
CA THR A 87 10.62 19.34 10.44
C THR A 87 11.96 20.06 10.59
N VAL A 88 13.01 19.59 9.90
CA VAL A 88 14.32 20.26 9.84
C VAL A 88 14.22 21.62 9.14
N ILE A 89 13.53 21.69 8.00
CA ILE A 89 13.30 22.95 7.28
C ILE A 89 12.54 23.93 8.17
N THR A 90 11.43 23.50 8.78
CA THR A 90 10.62 24.33 9.68
C THR A 90 11.40 24.74 10.92
N HIS A 91 12.28 23.88 11.46
CA HIS A 91 13.17 24.25 12.56
C HIS A 91 14.16 25.36 12.16
N ARG A 92 14.72 25.29 10.94
CA ARG A 92 15.56 26.36 10.40
C ARG A 92 14.76 27.66 10.23
N MET A 93 13.58 27.60 9.62
CA MET A 93 12.69 28.77 9.48
C MET A 93 12.37 29.42 10.84
N PHE A 94 12.15 28.60 11.87
CA PHE A 94 11.94 29.07 13.24
C PHE A 94 13.21 29.71 13.83
N SER A 95 14.36 29.04 13.71
CA SER A 95 15.66 29.52 14.23
C SER A 95 16.11 30.84 13.59
N ASP A 96 15.77 31.04 12.31
CA ASP A 96 16.04 32.27 11.57
C ASP A 96 15.05 33.41 11.94
N GLY A 97 14.11 33.14 12.85
CA GLY A 97 13.03 34.04 13.29
C GLY A 97 12.01 34.34 12.18
N TYR A 98 12.01 33.59 11.08
CA TYR A 98 11.16 33.87 9.94
C TYR A 98 9.68 33.65 10.27
N ILE A 99 9.36 32.53 10.94
CA ILE A 99 7.96 32.20 11.29
C ILE A 99 7.38 33.26 12.25
N GLU A 100 8.14 33.65 13.27
CA GLU A 100 7.71 34.66 14.25
C GLU A 100 7.46 36.02 13.59
N ARG A 101 8.36 36.46 12.68
CA ARG A 101 8.16 37.70 11.91
C ARG A 101 6.93 37.63 11.02
N MET A 102 6.61 36.48 10.43
CA MET A 102 5.41 36.33 9.60
C MET A 102 4.13 36.40 10.44
N VAL A 103 4.10 35.75 11.61
CA VAL A 103 2.96 35.83 12.54
C VAL A 103 2.75 37.26 13.03
N GLN A 104 3.82 37.97 13.41
CA GLN A 104 3.74 39.36 13.86
C GLN A 104 3.34 40.32 12.73
N ALA A 105 3.91 40.16 11.53
CA ALA A 105 3.58 40.97 10.37
C ALA A 105 2.13 40.74 9.90
N PHE A 106 1.58 39.54 10.08
CA PHE A 106 0.18 39.27 9.74
C PHE A 106 -0.80 40.13 10.57
N GLU A 107 -0.51 40.33 11.86
CA GLU A 107 -1.35 41.16 12.75
C GLU A 107 -1.02 42.65 12.62
N SER A 108 0.26 43.01 12.53
CA SER A 108 0.73 44.41 12.62
C SER A 108 1.05 45.07 11.27
N GLY A 109 1.14 44.31 10.18
CA GLY A 109 1.72 44.71 8.89
C GLY A 109 0.79 45.44 7.92
N GLY A 110 -0.37 45.90 8.39
CA GLY A 110 -1.31 46.72 7.61
C GLY A 110 -2.20 45.94 6.64
N ASP A 111 -1.64 45.05 5.80
CA ASP A 111 -2.40 44.19 4.86
C ASP A 111 -2.12 42.70 5.09
N PRO A 112 -2.99 41.99 5.84
CA PRO A 112 -2.85 40.56 6.10
C PRO A 112 -2.82 39.68 4.84
N SER A 113 -3.46 40.13 3.74
CA SER A 113 -3.51 39.37 2.48
C SER A 113 -2.15 39.30 1.81
N ARG A 114 -1.43 40.42 1.81
CA ARG A 114 -0.08 40.53 1.25
C ARG A 114 0.94 39.73 2.06
N GLU A 115 0.83 39.71 3.39
CA GLU A 115 1.71 38.90 4.23
C GLU A 115 1.43 37.39 4.06
N LEU A 116 0.16 37.01 3.89
CA LEU A 116 -0.22 35.64 3.55
C LEU A 116 0.32 35.20 2.18
N GLU A 117 0.31 36.08 1.17
CA GLU A 117 0.90 35.79 -0.15
C GLU A 117 2.41 35.53 -0.06
N LYS A 118 3.15 36.35 0.71
CA LYS A 118 4.59 36.14 0.93
C LYS A 118 4.88 34.82 1.63
N TRP A 119 4.08 34.49 2.65
CA TRP A 119 4.18 33.23 3.37
C TRP A 119 3.98 32.03 2.42
N LEU A 120 2.88 32.02 1.66
CA LEU A 120 2.57 30.94 0.72
C LEU A 120 3.56 30.85 -0.44
N PHE A 121 4.16 31.97 -0.85
CA PHE A 121 5.23 31.99 -1.85
C PHE A 121 6.49 31.24 -1.40
N GLU A 122 6.92 31.43 -0.15
CA GLU A 122 8.06 30.68 0.40
C GLU A 122 7.76 29.18 0.54
N LEU A 123 6.49 28.81 0.65
CA LEU A 123 6.02 27.43 0.70
C LEU A 123 5.75 26.80 -0.69
N ASP A 124 6.01 27.51 -1.79
CA ASP A 124 5.74 27.06 -3.18
C ASP A 124 4.25 26.82 -3.51
N VAL A 125 3.34 27.53 -2.82
CA VAL A 125 1.88 27.36 -2.94
C VAL A 125 1.11 28.69 -3.08
N GLU A 126 1.74 29.75 -3.57
CA GLU A 126 1.08 31.06 -3.80
C GLU A 126 -0.14 30.96 -4.74
N TRP A 127 -0.12 29.97 -5.63
CA TRP A 127 -1.20 29.70 -6.59
C TRP A 127 -2.54 29.35 -5.92
N VAL A 128 -2.52 28.92 -4.66
CA VAL A 128 -3.74 28.61 -3.89
C VAL A 128 -4.62 29.85 -3.70
N LEU A 129 -4.03 31.04 -3.56
CA LEU A 129 -4.77 32.30 -3.45
C LEU A 129 -5.50 32.65 -4.76
N GLN A 130 -4.93 32.29 -5.90
CA GLN A 130 -5.56 32.52 -7.20
C GLN A 130 -6.81 31.65 -7.41
N VAL A 131 -6.86 30.47 -6.78
CA VAL A 131 -8.07 29.62 -6.75
C VAL A 131 -9.19 30.27 -5.94
N ARG A 132 -8.85 31.14 -4.97
CA ARG A 132 -9.78 31.84 -4.08
C ARG A 132 -10.40 33.11 -4.70
N GLU A 133 -9.66 33.83 -5.54
CA GLU A 133 -10.00 35.22 -5.95
C GLU A 133 -10.81 35.37 -7.25
N GLY A 134 -10.99 34.35 -8.09
CA GLY A 134 -11.66 34.50 -9.39
C GLY A 134 -12.90 33.63 -9.63
N HIS A 135 -13.64 34.01 -10.69
CA HIS A 135 -14.97 33.54 -11.09
C HIS A 135 -15.19 32.01 -11.02
N GLY A 136 -15.62 31.52 -9.86
CA GLY A 136 -15.96 30.11 -9.65
C GLY A 136 -14.72 29.21 -9.69
N PRO A 137 -14.33 28.55 -8.58
CA PRO A 137 -13.12 27.72 -8.49
C PRO A 137 -12.96 26.75 -9.68
N ARG A 138 -14.08 26.20 -10.17
CA ARG A 138 -14.15 25.32 -11.34
C ARG A 138 -13.67 25.93 -12.66
N ARG A 139 -14.00 27.20 -12.97
CA ARG A 139 -13.73 27.77 -14.31
C ARG A 139 -12.29 28.22 -14.48
N GLN A 140 -11.67 28.71 -13.40
CA GLN A 140 -10.30 29.20 -13.42
C GLN A 140 -9.28 28.07 -13.30
N LEU A 141 -9.61 27.04 -12.52
CA LEU A 141 -8.92 25.77 -12.63
C LEU A 141 -9.16 25.17 -14.01
N GLN A 142 -10.39 25.13 -14.56
CA GLN A 142 -10.61 24.70 -15.95
C GLN A 142 -9.82 25.52 -16.97
N PHE A 143 -9.48 26.78 -16.68
CA PHE A 143 -8.63 27.62 -17.52
C PHE A 143 -7.13 27.33 -17.32
N LEU A 144 -6.65 27.12 -16.10
CA LEU A 144 -5.29 26.62 -15.83
C LEU A 144 -5.10 25.20 -16.41
N PHE A 145 -6.12 24.36 -16.30
CA PHE A 145 -6.28 23.10 -17.02
C PHE A 145 -6.24 23.45 -18.53
N GLN A 146 -7.21 24.11 -19.16
CA GLN A 146 -7.28 24.28 -20.63
C GLN A 146 -6.13 25.05 -21.29
N VAL A 147 -5.59 26.10 -20.69
CA VAL A 147 -4.60 27.00 -21.31
C VAL A 147 -3.16 26.46 -21.24
N GLN A 148 -2.88 25.51 -20.36
CA GLN A 148 -1.60 24.78 -20.30
C GLN A 148 -1.69 23.34 -20.85
N LEU A 149 -2.87 22.86 -21.29
CA LEU A 149 -3.16 21.50 -21.75
C LEU A 149 -3.20 21.33 -23.29
N PRO A 150 -2.05 21.27 -23.98
CA PRO A 150 -1.98 20.25 -25.04
C PRO A 150 -0.88 19.22 -24.80
N TYR A 151 -0.01 19.43 -23.81
CA TYR A 151 1.14 18.55 -23.58
C TYR A 151 1.50 18.51 -22.09
N LYS A 152 0.89 17.64 -21.29
CA LYS A 152 1.50 17.10 -20.06
C LYS A 152 0.74 15.92 -19.46
N SER A 153 1.50 14.93 -19.02
CA SER A 153 1.12 13.61 -18.49
C SER A 153 0.45 13.65 -17.10
N ALA A 154 -0.17 12.54 -16.68
CA ALA A 154 -0.79 12.33 -15.37
C ALA A 154 0.05 12.74 -14.13
N SER A 155 1.36 12.94 -14.30
CA SER A 155 2.34 13.32 -13.28
C SER A 155 2.20 14.74 -12.71
N TRP A 156 1.62 15.70 -13.45
CA TRP A 156 1.60 17.10 -12.98
C TRP A 156 0.62 17.33 -11.81
N LEU A 157 -0.51 16.63 -11.78
CA LEU A 157 -1.49 16.77 -10.71
C LEU A 157 -0.95 16.20 -9.40
N GLN A 158 -0.22 15.08 -9.51
CA GLN A 158 0.50 14.48 -8.38
C GLN A 158 1.58 15.45 -7.86
N GLU A 159 2.25 16.18 -8.74
CA GLU A 159 3.22 17.20 -8.34
C GLU A 159 2.56 18.37 -7.58
N LEU A 160 1.40 18.85 -8.03
CA LEU A 160 0.65 19.89 -7.32
C LEU A 160 0.14 19.42 -5.96
N VAL A 161 -0.45 18.23 -5.90
CA VAL A 161 -0.89 17.61 -4.64
C VAL A 161 0.31 17.43 -3.70
N GLY A 162 1.45 16.99 -4.23
CA GLY A 162 2.70 16.88 -3.48
C GLY A 162 3.13 18.23 -2.89
N ARG A 163 3.20 19.30 -3.68
CA ARG A 163 3.54 20.65 -3.18
C ARG A 163 2.55 21.13 -2.13
N TRP A 164 1.25 20.87 -2.35
CA TRP A 164 0.21 21.18 -1.37
C TRP A 164 0.44 20.44 -0.04
N ILE A 165 0.76 19.13 -0.08
CA ILE A 165 1.06 18.32 1.11
C ILE A 165 2.25 18.89 1.88
N LEU A 166 3.37 19.16 1.19
CA LEU A 166 4.58 19.68 1.82
C LEU A 166 4.32 21.01 2.53
N ALA A 167 3.66 21.95 1.85
CA ALA A 167 3.31 23.25 2.41
C ALA A 167 2.33 23.12 3.59
N PHE A 168 1.34 22.24 3.48
CA PHE A 168 0.34 22.02 4.53
C PHE A 168 1.00 21.48 5.81
N ILE A 169 1.91 20.51 5.68
CA ILE A 169 2.69 19.99 6.82
C ILE A 169 3.54 21.09 7.45
N ILE A 170 4.23 21.91 6.66
CA ILE A 170 5.05 23.02 7.18
C ILE A 170 4.18 24.02 7.94
N ILE A 171 2.98 24.37 7.42
CA ILE A 171 2.03 25.25 8.11
C ILE A 171 1.68 24.67 9.49
N LEU A 172 1.31 23.38 9.56
CA LEU A 172 0.96 22.73 10.83
C LEU A 172 2.12 22.74 11.84
N VAL A 173 3.32 22.31 11.42
CA VAL A 173 4.52 22.27 12.28
C VAL A 173 4.95 23.69 12.68
N SER A 174 4.71 24.70 11.84
CA SER A 174 4.97 26.10 12.15
C SER A 174 4.03 26.62 13.24
N ILE A 175 2.73 26.34 13.11
CA ILE A 175 1.73 26.70 14.11
C ILE A 175 2.05 26.02 15.45
N GLU A 176 2.41 24.73 15.42
CA GLU A 176 2.84 23.98 16.61
C GLU A 176 4.02 24.65 17.31
N LYS A 177 5.11 24.92 16.59
CA LYS A 177 6.29 25.55 17.18
C LYS A 177 5.97 26.90 17.81
N VAL A 178 5.26 27.76 17.09
CA VAL A 178 4.97 29.11 17.58
C VAL A 178 3.94 29.09 18.72
N ALA A 179 2.98 28.16 18.71
CA ALA A 179 2.03 27.99 19.81
C ALA A 179 2.72 27.62 21.14
N PHE A 180 3.84 26.91 21.10
CA PHE A 180 4.62 26.58 22.31
C PHE A 180 5.58 27.67 22.76
N THR A 181 5.95 28.63 21.90
CA THR A 181 6.99 29.62 22.19
C THR A 181 6.49 31.06 22.33
N VAL A 182 5.38 31.41 21.67
CA VAL A 182 4.85 32.78 21.65
C VAL A 182 3.73 32.96 22.68
N GLN A 183 3.80 34.04 23.46
CA GLN A 183 2.82 34.35 24.50
C GLN A 183 1.44 34.80 23.95
N ASP A 184 1.37 35.22 22.68
CA ASP A 184 0.16 35.72 22.02
C ASP A 184 -0.53 34.65 21.13
N MET A 185 -1.16 33.67 21.81
CA MET A 185 -1.88 32.57 21.17
C MET A 185 -3.01 32.98 20.21
N PRO A 186 -3.82 34.03 20.48
CA PRO A 186 -4.84 34.49 19.52
C PRO A 186 -4.26 34.87 18.15
N THR A 187 -3.12 35.56 18.12
CA THR A 187 -2.48 35.96 16.86
C THR A 187 -1.98 34.76 16.07
N VAL A 188 -1.40 33.76 16.75
CA VAL A 188 -1.01 32.48 16.14
C VAL A 188 -2.24 31.77 15.54
N ALA A 189 -3.36 31.76 16.26
CA ALA A 189 -4.59 31.13 15.81
C ALA A 189 -5.17 31.82 14.57
N ARG A 190 -5.20 33.16 14.51
CA ARG A 190 -5.67 33.91 13.33
C ARG A 190 -4.79 33.66 12.11
N PHE A 191 -3.46 33.68 12.28
CA PHE A 191 -2.52 33.35 11.21
C PHE A 191 -2.70 31.91 10.70
N GLY A 192 -2.85 30.96 11.63
CA GLY A 192 -3.10 29.55 11.31
C GLY A 192 -4.41 29.37 10.53
N LYS A 193 -5.49 30.02 10.97
CA LYS A 193 -6.79 30.01 10.29
C LYS A 193 -6.68 30.54 8.87
N ALA A 194 -6.02 31.67 8.66
CA ALA A 194 -5.84 32.25 7.33
C ALA A 194 -5.03 31.33 6.40
N SER A 195 -3.94 30.74 6.92
CA SER A 195 -3.09 29.82 6.18
C SER A 195 -3.82 28.54 5.77
N ILE A 196 -4.50 27.89 6.72
CA ILE A 196 -5.22 26.64 6.46
C ILE A 196 -6.43 26.88 5.57
N SER A 197 -7.20 27.94 5.81
CA SER A 197 -8.36 28.28 4.98
C SER A 197 -7.97 28.50 3.53
N ALA A 198 -6.83 29.14 3.26
CA ALA A 198 -6.31 29.27 1.91
C ALA A 198 -6.06 27.87 1.31
N MET A 199 -5.31 27.02 1.99
CA MET A 199 -4.97 25.66 1.53
C MET A 199 -6.21 24.80 1.23
N LEU A 200 -7.26 24.89 2.06
CA LEU A 200 -8.46 24.07 1.90
C LEU A 200 -9.31 24.43 0.67
N VAL A 201 -9.18 25.64 0.11
CA VAL A 201 -9.84 26.01 -1.15
C VAL A 201 -9.40 25.10 -2.30
N PHE A 202 -8.15 24.64 -2.29
CA PHE A 202 -7.65 23.71 -3.30
C PHE A 202 -8.36 22.35 -3.25
N VAL A 203 -8.69 21.86 -2.04
CA VAL A 203 -9.34 20.56 -1.84
C VAL A 203 -10.69 20.51 -2.59
N ASP A 204 -11.53 21.52 -2.41
CA ASP A 204 -12.83 21.63 -3.10
C ASP A 204 -12.69 21.56 -4.61
N ALA A 205 -11.64 22.18 -5.09
CA ALA A 205 -11.46 22.48 -6.49
C ALA A 205 -10.79 21.31 -7.24
N VAL A 206 -10.00 20.50 -6.53
CA VAL A 206 -9.26 19.35 -7.09
C VAL A 206 -10.05 18.04 -7.03
N ILE A 207 -10.97 17.86 -6.06
CA ILE A 207 -11.77 16.63 -5.90
C ILE A 207 -12.41 16.16 -7.23
N PRO A 208 -13.12 17.01 -8.01
CA PRO A 208 -13.75 16.56 -9.25
C PRO A 208 -12.78 16.00 -10.30
N VAL A 209 -11.51 16.43 -10.24
CA VAL A 209 -10.46 16.04 -11.18
C VAL A 209 -9.73 14.78 -10.72
N LEU A 210 -9.68 14.53 -9.40
CA LEU A 210 -9.05 13.33 -8.84
C LEU A 210 -9.90 12.07 -8.98
N LYS A 211 -11.23 12.23 -9.11
CA LYS A 211 -12.16 11.11 -9.31
C LYS A 211 -11.85 10.26 -10.56
N GLU A 212 -11.10 10.79 -11.53
CA GLU A 212 -10.63 10.04 -12.72
C GLU A 212 -9.45 9.09 -12.41
N GLY A 213 -9.53 8.30 -11.33
CA GLY A 213 -8.59 7.23 -11.02
C GLY A 213 -7.33 7.60 -10.23
N LYS A 214 -7.31 8.76 -9.54
CA LYS A 214 -6.16 9.20 -8.73
C LYS A 214 -6.39 9.02 -7.22
N LEU A 215 -6.77 7.81 -6.81
CA LEU A 215 -7.08 7.46 -5.42
C LEU A 215 -5.95 7.83 -4.45
N GLN A 216 -4.69 7.55 -4.81
CA GLN A 216 -3.54 7.83 -3.94
C GLN A 216 -3.46 9.30 -3.52
N ALA A 217 -3.67 10.24 -4.45
CA ALA A 217 -3.63 11.67 -4.13
C ALA A 217 -4.77 12.07 -3.18
N MET A 218 -5.96 11.50 -3.34
CA MET A 218 -7.07 11.75 -2.41
C MET A 218 -6.77 11.18 -1.01
N LEU A 219 -6.19 9.98 -0.95
CA LEU A 219 -5.77 9.36 0.32
C LEU A 219 -4.70 10.16 1.04
N ASP A 220 -3.71 10.68 0.32
CA ASP A 220 -2.63 11.49 0.90
C ASP A 220 -3.16 12.83 1.43
N MET A 221 -4.05 13.48 0.67
CA MET A 221 -4.72 14.71 1.11
C MET A 221 -5.62 14.45 2.32
N TYR A 222 -6.38 13.34 2.32
CA TYR A 222 -7.23 12.94 3.44
C TYR A 222 -6.40 12.72 4.71
N ALA A 223 -5.30 11.96 4.62
CA ALA A 223 -4.41 11.73 5.75
C ALA A 223 -3.87 13.04 6.35
N CYS A 224 -3.49 14.00 5.50
CA CYS A 224 -3.05 15.32 5.94
C CYS A 224 -4.14 16.11 6.67
N VAL A 225 -5.36 16.15 6.11
CA VAL A 225 -6.50 16.87 6.68
C VAL A 225 -6.94 16.24 8.02
N SER A 226 -7.06 14.91 8.09
CA SER A 226 -7.42 14.20 9.31
C SER A 226 -6.40 14.40 10.43
N ARG A 227 -5.10 14.36 10.10
CA ARG A 227 -4.03 14.67 11.08
C ARG A 227 -4.14 16.10 11.59
N ALA A 228 -4.43 17.06 10.72
CA ALA A 228 -4.60 18.46 11.11
C ALA A 228 -5.81 18.65 12.03
N SER A 229 -6.95 18.03 11.70
CA SER A 229 -8.16 18.11 12.52
C SER A 229 -7.87 17.65 13.94
N TYR A 230 -7.27 16.46 14.08
CA TYR A 230 -6.84 15.93 15.37
C TYR A 230 -5.90 16.87 16.14
N TYR A 231 -4.92 17.47 15.44
CA TYR A 231 -4.00 18.44 16.05
C TYR A 231 -4.76 19.64 16.64
N PHE A 232 -5.74 20.21 15.93
CA PHE A 232 -6.50 21.36 16.43
C PHE A 232 -7.50 20.99 17.53
N THR A 233 -8.09 19.80 17.49
CA THR A 233 -8.95 19.31 18.59
C THR A 233 -8.17 19.16 19.91
N THR A 234 -6.88 18.84 19.83
CA THR A 234 -6.01 18.63 21.02
C THR A 234 -5.31 19.90 21.50
N LEU A 235 -5.35 20.99 20.73
CA LEU A 235 -4.60 22.20 21.05
C LEU A 235 -5.31 23.03 22.13
N VAL A 236 -4.60 23.24 23.25
CA VAL A 236 -5.09 24.04 24.38
C VAL A 236 -4.53 25.47 24.29
N GLY A 237 -5.40 26.46 24.44
CA GLY A 237 -5.02 27.87 24.38
C GLY A 237 -5.96 28.77 25.19
N SER A 238 -5.82 30.09 25.03
CA SER A 238 -6.79 31.05 25.58
C SER A 238 -8.19 30.80 25.01
N PRO A 239 -9.28 31.22 25.68
CA PRO A 239 -10.65 31.01 25.18
C PRO A 239 -10.86 31.52 23.75
N GLU A 240 -10.24 32.66 23.41
CA GLU A 240 -10.28 33.23 22.06
C GLU A 240 -9.54 32.35 21.05
N ALA A 241 -8.30 31.94 21.35
CA ALA A 241 -7.53 31.07 20.47
C ALA A 241 -8.22 29.72 20.27
N HIS A 242 -8.79 29.15 21.33
CA HIS A 242 -9.53 27.89 21.28
C HIS A 242 -10.78 28.00 20.39
N SER A 243 -11.53 29.11 20.46
CA SER A 243 -12.65 29.35 19.53
C SER A 243 -12.19 29.35 18.08
N ILE A 244 -11.06 29.98 17.77
CA ILE A 244 -10.50 30.04 16.41
C ILE A 244 -10.03 28.65 15.96
N PHE A 245 -9.37 27.88 16.82
CA PHE A 245 -8.94 26.51 16.49
C PHE A 245 -10.13 25.58 16.25
N ASN A 246 -11.22 25.71 17.01
CA ASN A 246 -12.46 24.96 16.75
C ASN A 246 -13.08 25.31 15.39
N GLU A 247 -13.00 26.57 14.95
CA GLU A 247 -13.43 26.95 13.59
C GLU A 247 -12.53 26.32 12.51
N ILE A 248 -11.22 26.23 12.75
CA ILE A 248 -10.29 25.54 11.83
C ILE A 248 -10.64 24.05 11.77
N ASP A 249 -10.87 23.42 12.91
CA ASP A 249 -11.26 22.00 13.01
C ASP A 249 -12.53 21.71 12.22
N GLY A 250 -13.58 22.54 12.38
CA GLY A 250 -14.80 22.41 11.59
C GLY A 250 -14.58 22.53 10.07
N LEU A 251 -13.65 23.38 9.61
CA LEU A 251 -13.29 23.46 8.19
C LEU A 251 -12.57 22.19 7.71
N LEU A 252 -11.68 21.64 8.55
CA LEU A 252 -10.95 20.42 8.26
C LEU A 252 -11.88 19.20 8.24
N GLU A 253 -12.80 19.10 9.19
CA GLU A 253 -13.82 18.04 9.24
C GLU A 253 -14.67 18.01 7.98
N ILE A 254 -15.19 19.18 7.53
CA ILE A 254 -15.98 19.26 6.30
C ILE A 254 -15.18 18.77 5.09
N ARG A 255 -13.91 19.19 4.96
CA ARG A 255 -13.06 18.79 3.82
C ARG A 255 -12.60 17.33 3.92
N GLY A 256 -12.38 16.82 5.13
CA GLY A 256 -12.12 15.42 5.40
C GLY A 256 -13.28 14.53 4.96
N ASN A 257 -14.51 14.93 5.31
CA ASN A 257 -15.73 14.24 4.88
C ASN A 257 -15.94 14.29 3.35
N MET A 258 -15.65 15.42 2.71
CA MET A 258 -15.72 15.50 1.24
C MET A 258 -14.69 14.59 0.56
N LEU A 259 -13.48 14.48 1.12
CA LEU A 259 -12.45 13.58 0.61
C LEU A 259 -12.83 12.11 0.84
N SER A 260 -13.39 11.76 2.00
CA SER A 260 -13.85 10.40 2.29
C SER A 260 -15.00 10.00 1.34
N GLU A 261 -16.00 10.86 1.12
CA GLU A 261 -17.04 10.61 0.12
C GLU A 261 -16.48 10.41 -1.29
N ALA A 262 -15.49 11.21 -1.69
CA ALA A 262 -14.84 11.08 -2.99
C ALA A 262 -14.04 9.77 -3.13
N ILE A 263 -13.33 9.35 -2.08
CA ILE A 263 -12.60 8.08 -1.99
C ILE A 263 -13.57 6.91 -2.11
N SER A 264 -14.67 6.91 -1.32
CA SER A 264 -15.70 5.87 -1.38
C SER A 264 -16.34 5.77 -2.76
N SER A 265 -16.74 6.91 -3.34
CA SER A 265 -17.29 7.00 -4.69
C SER A 265 -16.33 6.42 -5.75
N THR A 266 -15.04 6.72 -5.64
CA THR A 266 -14.02 6.19 -6.55
C THR A 266 -13.86 4.67 -6.39
N MET A 267 -13.91 4.17 -5.14
CA MET A 267 -13.85 2.73 -4.89
C MET A 267 -15.08 2.00 -5.43
N GLU A 268 -16.27 2.57 -5.31
CA GLU A 268 -17.48 2.02 -5.93
C GLU A 268 -17.35 1.92 -7.45
N GLU A 269 -16.84 2.96 -8.11
CA GLU A 269 -16.56 2.95 -9.56
C GLU A 269 -15.52 1.88 -9.94
N VAL A 270 -14.47 1.71 -9.14
CA VAL A 270 -13.48 0.63 -9.36
C VAL A 270 -14.15 -0.75 -9.25
N ARG A 271 -15.02 -0.94 -8.26
CA ARG A 271 -15.75 -2.21 -8.07
C ARG A 271 -16.69 -2.50 -9.24
N THR A 272 -17.44 -1.51 -9.74
CA THR A 272 -18.32 -1.72 -10.90
C THR A 272 -17.53 -2.06 -12.16
N LEU A 273 -16.44 -1.35 -12.43
CA LEU A 273 -15.55 -1.65 -13.55
C LEU A 273 -14.94 -3.06 -13.47
N MET A 274 -14.65 -3.54 -12.26
CA MET A 274 -14.16 -4.91 -12.06
C MET A 274 -15.26 -5.96 -12.23
N GLU A 275 -16.50 -5.69 -11.83
CA GLU A 275 -17.63 -6.61 -12.07
C GLU A 275 -17.86 -6.83 -13.56
N ASP A 276 -17.82 -5.75 -14.34
CA ASP A 276 -18.12 -5.72 -15.77
C ASP A 276 -16.91 -6.05 -16.66
N ASP A 277 -15.78 -6.45 -16.06
CA ASP A 277 -14.56 -6.76 -16.81
C ASP A 277 -14.70 -8.07 -17.61
N ASP A 278 -14.78 -7.97 -18.95
CA ASP A 278 -14.87 -9.09 -19.87
C ASP A 278 -13.69 -10.08 -19.77
N SER A 279 -12.54 -9.66 -19.21
CA SER A 279 -11.39 -10.55 -19.00
C SER A 279 -11.72 -11.74 -18.12
N TRP A 280 -12.69 -11.65 -17.20
CA TRP A 280 -13.13 -12.80 -16.41
C TRP A 280 -13.63 -13.94 -17.29
N ALA A 281 -14.42 -13.63 -18.32
CA ALA A 281 -14.99 -14.61 -19.23
C ALA A 281 -13.98 -15.11 -20.28
N ILE A 282 -12.93 -14.33 -20.55
CA ILE A 282 -11.92 -14.66 -21.55
C ILE A 282 -10.75 -15.43 -20.93
N GLU A 283 -10.20 -14.94 -19.82
CA GLU A 283 -8.97 -15.43 -19.20
C GLU A 283 -9.21 -16.69 -18.36
N LEU A 284 -10.26 -16.71 -17.51
CA LEU A 284 -10.49 -17.84 -16.60
C LEU A 284 -10.76 -19.17 -17.33
N PRO A 285 -11.61 -19.24 -18.38
CA PRO A 285 -11.80 -20.49 -19.11
C PRO A 285 -10.57 -20.92 -19.92
N ARG A 286 -9.66 -19.99 -20.25
CA ARG A 286 -8.51 -20.22 -21.13
C ARG A 286 -7.18 -20.47 -20.39
N GLY A 287 -7.05 -20.17 -19.09
CA GLY A 287 -5.73 -20.13 -18.45
C GLY A 287 -5.63 -20.47 -16.96
N GLY A 288 -4.65 -21.35 -16.65
CA GLY A 288 -3.59 -21.22 -15.65
C GLY A 288 -3.87 -21.24 -14.14
N GLY A 289 -5.01 -20.70 -13.69
CA GLY A 289 -5.28 -20.50 -12.26
C GLY A 289 -4.38 -19.47 -11.56
N ASP A 290 -3.69 -18.60 -12.30
CA ASP A 290 -2.78 -17.55 -11.78
C ASP A 290 -3.54 -16.45 -10.99
N VAL A 291 -2.81 -15.56 -10.33
CA VAL A 291 -3.33 -14.35 -9.70
C VAL A 291 -3.90 -13.42 -10.77
N HIS A 292 -5.19 -13.09 -10.65
CA HIS A 292 -5.87 -12.23 -11.61
C HIS A 292 -5.41 -10.78 -11.51
N ARG A 293 -5.42 -10.05 -12.63
CA ARG A 293 -5.04 -8.63 -12.67
C ARG A 293 -5.89 -7.75 -11.75
N ASN A 294 -7.19 -8.04 -11.65
CA ASN A 294 -8.12 -7.31 -10.78
C ASN A 294 -7.82 -7.57 -9.30
N THR A 295 -7.35 -8.77 -8.94
CA THR A 295 -6.85 -9.06 -7.60
C THR A 295 -5.65 -8.19 -7.25
N ARG A 296 -4.67 -8.07 -8.16
CA ARG A 296 -3.50 -7.20 -7.96
C ARG A 296 -3.91 -5.75 -7.81
N CYS A 297 -4.74 -5.24 -8.72
CA CYS A 297 -5.25 -3.88 -8.69
C CYS A 297 -5.97 -3.56 -7.37
N MET A 298 -6.85 -4.44 -6.90
CA MET A 298 -7.57 -4.22 -5.64
C MET A 298 -6.63 -4.26 -4.43
N VAL A 299 -5.67 -5.19 -4.41
CA VAL A 299 -4.65 -5.25 -3.36
C VAL A 299 -3.79 -3.99 -3.34
N ASP A 300 -3.41 -3.44 -4.49
CA ASP A 300 -2.66 -2.18 -4.58
C ASP A 300 -3.45 -1.03 -3.91
N TYR A 301 -4.76 -0.92 -4.17
CA TYR A 301 -5.62 0.06 -3.50
C TYR A 301 -5.70 -0.17 -1.98
N ILE A 302 -5.84 -1.43 -1.55
CA ILE A 302 -5.87 -1.78 -0.12
C ILE A 302 -4.57 -1.39 0.57
N VAL A 303 -3.42 -1.65 -0.08
CA VAL A 303 -2.10 -1.25 0.44
C VAL A 303 -1.99 0.28 0.52
N SER A 304 -2.46 1.00 -0.50
CA SER A 304 -2.52 2.47 -0.47
C SER A 304 -3.35 3.01 0.68
N MET A 305 -4.54 2.44 0.91
CA MET A 305 -5.41 2.82 2.03
C MET A 305 -4.76 2.50 3.39
N LYS A 306 -4.10 1.35 3.53
CA LYS A 306 -3.36 0.99 4.75
C LYS A 306 -2.21 1.95 5.05
N LYS A 307 -1.48 2.39 4.02
CA LYS A 307 -0.40 3.39 4.17
C LYS A 307 -0.97 4.73 4.64
N ALA A 308 -2.05 5.20 4.03
CA ALA A 308 -2.73 6.42 4.43
C ALA A 308 -3.23 6.34 5.89
N ARG A 309 -3.86 5.21 6.26
CA ARG A 309 -4.29 4.93 7.64
C ARG A 309 -3.12 4.98 8.62
N ALA A 310 -2.00 4.32 8.32
CA ALA A 310 -0.81 4.34 9.17
C ALA A 310 -0.23 5.76 9.34
N SER A 311 -0.29 6.59 8.29
CA SER A 311 0.12 8.00 8.37
C SER A 311 -0.76 8.83 9.31
N THR A 312 -2.04 8.49 9.46
CA THR A 312 -2.95 9.17 10.41
C THR A 312 -2.68 8.75 11.87
N HIS A 313 -2.14 7.54 12.10
CA HIS A 313 -1.96 6.95 13.44
C HIS A 313 -0.65 7.29 14.18
N ASN A 314 0.34 7.93 13.53
CA ASN A 314 1.63 8.24 14.16
C ASN A 314 1.56 9.33 15.27
N THR A 315 0.38 9.85 15.59
CA THR A 315 0.12 10.68 16.78
C THR A 315 -0.66 9.85 17.81
N ALA A 316 -0.08 9.67 18.98
CA ALA A 316 -0.32 8.59 19.96
C ALA A 316 -1.74 8.42 20.54
N LEU A 317 -2.82 9.03 20.01
CA LEU A 317 -4.18 8.83 20.52
C LEU A 317 -5.30 9.34 19.56
N SER A 318 -5.34 8.95 18.28
CA SER A 318 -6.44 9.38 17.38
C SER A 318 -7.66 8.44 17.44
N HIS A 319 -8.85 9.00 17.73
CA HIS A 319 -10.14 8.31 17.73
C HIS A 319 -10.82 8.22 16.34
N ASP A 320 -10.14 8.61 15.26
CA ASP A 320 -10.68 8.61 13.89
C ASP A 320 -10.10 7.55 12.90
N PRO A 321 -9.80 6.29 13.32
CA PRO A 321 -9.39 5.25 12.37
C PRO A 321 -10.56 4.53 11.69
N VAL A 322 -11.80 4.86 12.05
CA VAL A 322 -12.99 4.06 11.70
C VAL A 322 -13.30 4.08 10.21
N TYR A 323 -13.13 5.22 9.53
CA TYR A 323 -13.48 5.33 8.11
C TYR A 323 -12.60 4.45 7.21
N LEU A 324 -11.27 4.63 7.26
CA LEU A 324 -10.36 3.84 6.43
C LEU A 324 -10.36 2.37 6.84
N ASP A 325 -10.54 2.04 8.12
CA ASP A 325 -10.69 0.65 8.56
C ASP A 325 -11.92 0.00 7.96
N GLY A 326 -13.09 0.66 8.07
CA GLY A 326 -14.32 0.18 7.45
C GLY A 326 -14.17 0.02 5.93
N LEU A 327 -13.59 0.99 5.24
CA LEU A 327 -13.40 0.92 3.79
C LEU A 327 -12.43 -0.19 3.37
N ILE A 328 -11.35 -0.42 4.13
CA ILE A 328 -10.39 -1.51 3.89
C ILE A 328 -11.09 -2.85 4.07
N ASP A 329 -11.84 -3.03 5.16
CA ASP A 329 -12.55 -4.27 5.46
C ASP A 329 -13.63 -4.56 4.41
N ASP A 330 -14.44 -3.55 4.07
CA ASP A 330 -15.45 -3.64 3.00
C ASP A 330 -14.84 -4.02 1.65
N THR A 331 -13.66 -3.47 1.33
CA THR A 331 -12.95 -3.75 0.07
C THR A 331 -12.34 -5.16 0.08
N MET A 332 -11.84 -5.62 1.21
CA MET A 332 -11.35 -6.99 1.40
C MET A 332 -12.47 -8.01 1.25
N ASP A 333 -13.61 -7.78 1.88
CA ASP A 333 -14.77 -8.65 1.81
C ASP A 333 -15.37 -8.68 0.40
N TYR A 334 -15.46 -7.51 -0.25
CA TYR A 334 -15.84 -7.43 -1.67
C TYR A 334 -14.91 -8.27 -2.56
N LEU A 335 -13.59 -8.16 -2.38
CA LEU A 335 -12.64 -8.92 -3.19
C LEU A 335 -12.79 -10.44 -2.98
N LYS A 336 -12.99 -10.87 -1.73
CA LYS A 336 -13.23 -12.28 -1.40
C LYS A 336 -14.50 -12.82 -2.09
N ASP A 337 -15.60 -12.08 -2.00
CA ASP A 337 -16.87 -12.43 -2.64
C ASP A 337 -16.75 -12.45 -4.17
N LEU A 338 -16.12 -11.42 -4.76
CA LEU A 338 -15.89 -11.33 -6.19
C LEU A 338 -15.12 -12.55 -6.72
N LEU A 339 -14.02 -12.91 -6.06
CA LEU A 339 -13.20 -14.07 -6.46
C LEU A 339 -13.99 -15.37 -6.38
N LEU A 340 -14.80 -15.55 -5.32
CA LEU A 340 -15.68 -16.70 -5.18
C LEU A 340 -16.68 -16.79 -6.34
N ARG A 341 -17.43 -15.72 -6.62
CA ARG A 341 -18.42 -15.67 -7.71
C ARG A 341 -17.78 -15.90 -9.07
N LYS A 342 -16.69 -15.20 -9.39
CA LYS A 342 -16.02 -15.33 -10.69
C LYS A 342 -15.35 -16.70 -10.86
N SER A 343 -14.95 -17.36 -9.77
CA SER A 343 -14.39 -18.72 -9.85
C SER A 343 -15.37 -19.76 -10.38
N GLU A 344 -16.68 -19.52 -10.31
CA GLU A 344 -17.69 -20.42 -10.88
C GLU A 344 -17.63 -20.52 -12.42
N LEU A 345 -16.88 -19.62 -13.08
CA LEU A 345 -16.61 -19.69 -14.51
C LEU A 345 -15.63 -20.83 -14.90
N PHE A 346 -14.94 -21.43 -13.94
CA PHE A 346 -14.07 -22.58 -14.19
C PHE A 346 -14.86 -23.88 -14.32
N PHE A 347 -14.72 -24.55 -15.47
CA PHE A 347 -15.31 -25.88 -15.67
C PHE A 347 -14.60 -26.99 -14.88
N ASP A 348 -13.28 -26.91 -14.71
CA ASP A 348 -12.52 -27.88 -13.91
C ASP A 348 -12.48 -27.42 -12.44
N PRO A 349 -13.14 -28.14 -11.50
CA PRO A 349 -13.16 -27.74 -10.11
C PRO A 349 -11.77 -27.74 -9.47
N ARG A 350 -10.82 -28.52 -10.00
CA ARG A 350 -9.42 -28.56 -9.53
C ARG A 350 -8.71 -27.24 -9.83
N LEU A 351 -8.94 -26.70 -11.02
CA LEU A 351 -8.38 -25.42 -11.45
C LEU A 351 -9.08 -24.25 -10.74
N ARG A 352 -10.39 -24.37 -10.48
CA ARG A 352 -11.16 -23.43 -9.66
C ARG A 352 -10.54 -23.25 -8.27
N TYR A 353 -10.27 -24.34 -7.56
CA TYR A 353 -9.67 -24.26 -6.23
C TYR A 353 -8.21 -23.80 -6.27
N LEU A 354 -7.46 -24.13 -7.33
CA LEU A 354 -6.10 -23.61 -7.50
C LEU A 354 -6.10 -22.09 -7.71
N PHE A 355 -7.04 -21.58 -8.51
CA PHE A 355 -7.25 -20.15 -8.71
C PHE A 355 -7.57 -19.44 -7.39
N LEU A 356 -8.55 -19.95 -6.63
CA LEU A 356 -8.92 -19.38 -5.34
C LEU A 356 -7.72 -19.38 -4.38
N LEU A 357 -6.96 -20.49 -4.32
CA LEU A 357 -5.77 -20.61 -3.49
C LEU A 357 -4.70 -19.57 -3.88
N ASN A 358 -4.35 -19.46 -5.17
CA ASN A 358 -3.34 -18.52 -5.64
C ASN A 358 -3.71 -17.07 -5.31
N ASN A 359 -4.98 -16.69 -5.53
CA ASN A 359 -5.44 -15.33 -5.29
C ASN A 359 -5.56 -15.01 -3.79
N SER A 360 -6.11 -15.93 -2.98
CA SER A 360 -6.19 -15.74 -1.53
C SER A 360 -4.82 -15.73 -0.87
N TYR A 361 -3.87 -16.57 -1.34
CA TYR A 361 -2.50 -16.56 -0.82
C TYR A 361 -1.78 -15.26 -1.14
N PHE A 362 -1.95 -14.72 -2.35
CA PHE A 362 -1.41 -13.41 -2.72
C PHE A 362 -1.95 -12.29 -1.82
N VAL A 363 -3.27 -12.25 -1.60
CA VAL A 363 -3.91 -11.28 -0.69
C VAL A 363 -3.36 -11.44 0.73
N ALA A 364 -3.27 -12.67 1.24
CA ALA A 364 -2.75 -12.99 2.57
C ALA A 364 -1.31 -12.50 2.76
N GLN A 365 -0.43 -12.76 1.78
CA GLN A 365 0.98 -12.38 1.83
C GLN A 365 1.18 -10.86 1.86
N VAL A 366 0.36 -10.12 1.11
CA VAL A 366 0.51 -8.66 0.99
C VAL A 366 -0.21 -7.92 2.11
N VAL A 367 -1.36 -8.41 2.56
CA VAL A 367 -2.32 -7.61 3.35
C VAL A 367 -2.47 -8.07 4.79
N SER A 368 -2.59 -9.38 5.06
CA SER A 368 -3.19 -9.85 6.33
C SER A 368 -2.43 -10.95 7.06
N GLY A 369 -1.36 -11.51 6.48
CA GLY A 369 -0.70 -12.71 6.99
C GLY A 369 -1.51 -13.99 6.71
N PRO A 370 -1.15 -15.13 7.33
CA PRO A 370 -1.77 -16.43 7.07
C PRO A 370 -3.30 -16.41 7.25
N SER A 371 -4.03 -16.96 6.28
CA SER A 371 -5.49 -16.92 6.23
C SER A 371 -6.09 -18.34 6.25
N PRO A 372 -7.09 -18.62 7.11
CA PRO A 372 -7.79 -19.92 7.14
C PRO A 372 -8.43 -20.31 5.80
N GLU A 373 -8.80 -19.33 4.98
CA GLU A 373 -9.34 -19.55 3.64
C GLU A 373 -8.31 -20.23 2.71
N CYS A 374 -7.02 -19.92 2.86
CA CYS A 374 -5.95 -20.56 2.09
C CYS A 374 -5.86 -22.05 2.43
N GLU A 375 -5.94 -22.42 3.70
CA GLU A 375 -5.96 -23.83 4.14
C GLU A 375 -7.16 -24.56 3.55
N LYS A 376 -8.35 -23.97 3.66
CA LYS A 376 -9.59 -24.52 3.09
C LYS A 376 -9.48 -24.78 1.58
N TYR A 377 -8.97 -23.83 0.80
CA TYR A 377 -8.85 -23.99 -0.66
C TYR A 377 -7.76 -24.99 -1.04
N MET A 378 -6.67 -25.05 -0.27
CA MET A 378 -5.64 -26.07 -0.44
C MET A 378 -6.21 -27.47 -0.23
N ASP A 379 -6.94 -27.70 0.85
CA ASP A 379 -7.57 -29.01 1.12
C ASP A 379 -8.57 -29.39 0.02
N CYS A 380 -9.44 -28.46 -0.39
CA CYS A 380 -10.38 -28.70 -1.49
C CYS A 380 -9.65 -29.05 -2.81
N HIS A 381 -8.57 -28.32 -3.13
CA HIS A 381 -7.78 -28.61 -4.32
C HIS A 381 -7.17 -30.02 -4.28
N LEU A 382 -6.60 -30.41 -3.13
CA LEU A 382 -5.99 -31.73 -2.96
C LEU A 382 -7.01 -32.85 -3.08
N ASP A 383 -8.19 -32.69 -2.46
CA ASP A 383 -9.24 -33.71 -2.48
C ASP A 383 -9.82 -33.90 -3.88
N VAL A 384 -10.16 -32.82 -4.57
CA VAL A 384 -10.71 -32.90 -5.94
C VAL A 384 -9.66 -33.40 -6.93
N SER A 385 -8.39 -33.02 -6.77
CA SER A 385 -7.33 -33.35 -7.73
C SER A 385 -6.78 -34.77 -7.58
N TRP A 386 -6.54 -35.16 -6.34
CA TRP A 386 -5.76 -36.35 -6.00
C TRP A 386 -6.56 -37.39 -5.24
N GLY A 387 -7.77 -37.06 -4.78
CA GLY A 387 -8.67 -37.99 -4.07
C GLY A 387 -8.96 -39.24 -4.88
N ASN A 388 -9.31 -39.11 -6.16
CA ASN A 388 -9.59 -40.27 -7.02
C ASN A 388 -8.38 -41.22 -7.19
N ALA A 389 -7.17 -40.66 -7.32
CA ALA A 389 -5.96 -41.47 -7.41
C ALA A 389 -5.80 -42.29 -6.11
N VAL A 390 -5.83 -41.65 -4.95
CA VAL A 390 -5.72 -42.35 -3.65
C VAL A 390 -6.84 -43.36 -3.46
N SER A 391 -8.10 -42.99 -3.71
CA SER A 391 -9.26 -43.88 -3.53
C SER A 391 -9.19 -45.10 -4.45
N SER A 392 -8.65 -44.96 -5.66
CA SER A 392 -8.55 -46.08 -6.62
C SER A 392 -7.70 -47.24 -6.14
N LEU A 393 -6.76 -47.00 -5.20
CA LEU A 393 -6.00 -48.06 -4.54
C LEU A 393 -6.90 -48.94 -3.65
N TYR A 394 -7.84 -48.32 -2.95
CA TYR A 394 -8.68 -48.98 -1.93
C TYR A 394 -10.09 -49.33 -2.41
N CYS A 395 -10.47 -48.92 -3.63
CA CYS A 395 -11.76 -49.26 -4.23
C CYS A 395 -11.83 -50.75 -4.61
N LYS A 396 -12.42 -51.57 -3.74
CA LYS A 396 -12.82 -52.95 -4.07
C LYS A 396 -14.00 -52.93 -5.06
N PRO A 397 -14.10 -53.89 -6.01
CA PRO A 397 -15.31 -54.07 -6.78
C PRO A 397 -16.48 -54.35 -5.82
N LYS A 398 -17.52 -53.51 -5.83
CA LYS A 398 -18.74 -53.82 -5.07
C LYS A 398 -19.37 -55.07 -5.70
N SER A 399 -19.28 -56.20 -5.01
CA SER A 399 -20.14 -57.35 -5.29
C SER A 399 -21.57 -56.95 -4.95
N ILE A 400 -22.34 -56.54 -5.97
CA ILE A 400 -23.78 -56.32 -5.83
C ILE A 400 -24.43 -57.70 -5.98
N PHE A 401 -24.69 -58.34 -4.86
CA PHE A 401 -25.61 -59.47 -4.79
C PHE A 401 -27.04 -58.89 -4.81
N GLY A 402 -27.74 -58.97 -5.95
CA GLY A 402 -29.16 -58.58 -6.02
C GLY A 402 -29.65 -58.12 -7.38
N THR A 403 -29.99 -59.10 -8.23
CA THR A 403 -31.05 -59.11 -9.26
C THR A 403 -31.23 -57.92 -10.23
N THR A 404 -31.04 -58.27 -11.52
CA THR A 404 -31.77 -57.80 -12.71
C THR A 404 -31.37 -56.44 -13.31
N LEU A 405 -30.28 -56.45 -14.09
CA LEU A 405 -30.22 -55.86 -15.45
C LEU A 405 -28.93 -56.30 -16.16
N LEU A 406 -29.10 -57.04 -17.25
CA LEU A 406 -28.09 -57.90 -17.89
C LEU A 406 -27.21 -57.19 -18.94
N CYS A 407 -26.90 -55.90 -18.79
CA CYS A 407 -26.28 -55.12 -19.89
C CYS A 407 -24.95 -54.41 -19.59
N CYS A 408 -24.36 -54.49 -18.39
CA CYS A 408 -23.07 -53.80 -18.09
C CYS A 408 -21.93 -54.74 -17.64
N TRP A 409 -22.05 -56.05 -17.84
CA TRP A 409 -21.02 -57.04 -17.48
C TRP A 409 -19.88 -57.14 -18.51
N LYS A 410 -19.50 -56.00 -19.11
CA LYS A 410 -18.30 -55.91 -19.95
C LYS A 410 -17.32 -54.92 -19.32
N TRP A 411 -16.26 -55.52 -18.79
CA TRP A 411 -14.94 -54.97 -18.49
C TRP A 411 -14.83 -53.87 -17.44
N ASP A 412 -14.32 -54.27 -16.27
CA ASP A 412 -13.21 -53.53 -15.67
C ASP A 412 -12.33 -54.44 -14.78
N ASN A 413 -11.66 -55.42 -15.40
CA ASN A 413 -10.63 -56.28 -14.77
C ASN A 413 -9.29 -55.54 -14.51
N THR A 414 -9.33 -54.20 -14.51
CA THR A 414 -8.16 -53.35 -14.32
C THR A 414 -7.73 -53.38 -12.85
N SER A 415 -6.47 -53.76 -12.57
CA SER A 415 -5.93 -53.80 -11.20
C SER A 415 -6.02 -52.42 -10.54
N SER A 416 -6.17 -52.38 -9.21
CA SER A 416 -6.21 -51.11 -8.45
C SER A 416 -4.98 -50.24 -8.74
N VAL A 417 -3.80 -50.86 -8.90
CA VAL A 417 -2.57 -50.16 -9.31
C VAL A 417 -2.67 -49.55 -10.70
N ALA A 418 -3.25 -50.24 -11.69
CA ALA A 418 -3.43 -49.66 -13.02
C ALA A 418 -4.45 -48.50 -13.01
N LYS A 419 -5.50 -48.58 -12.19
CA LYS A 419 -6.44 -47.46 -11.98
C LYS A 419 -5.77 -46.27 -11.32
N PHE A 420 -4.94 -46.51 -10.30
CA PHE A 420 -4.11 -45.49 -9.66
C PHE A 420 -3.16 -44.84 -10.65
N GLN A 421 -2.38 -45.62 -11.39
CA GLN A 421 -1.40 -45.11 -12.35
C GLN A 421 -2.06 -44.25 -13.43
N SER A 422 -3.22 -44.69 -13.94
CA SER A 422 -4.01 -43.92 -14.92
C SER A 422 -4.51 -42.59 -14.33
N ALA A 423 -5.10 -42.62 -13.13
CA ALA A 423 -5.57 -41.42 -12.45
C ALA A 423 -4.42 -40.45 -12.10
N PHE A 424 -3.30 -40.99 -11.60
CA PHE A 424 -2.09 -40.24 -11.29
C PHE A 424 -1.54 -39.53 -12.53
N HIS A 425 -1.29 -40.26 -13.62
CA HIS A 425 -0.72 -39.66 -14.83
C HIS A 425 -1.67 -38.65 -15.46
N LYS A 426 -2.98 -38.90 -15.44
CA LYS A 426 -3.97 -37.93 -15.93
C LYS A 426 -3.94 -36.63 -15.13
N THR A 427 -3.86 -36.70 -13.79
CA THR A 427 -3.78 -35.50 -12.95
C THR A 427 -2.42 -34.82 -13.10
N TYR A 428 -1.32 -35.56 -13.07
CA TYR A 428 0.04 -35.04 -13.25
C TYR A 428 0.19 -34.30 -14.59
N GLN A 429 -0.25 -34.90 -15.70
CA GLN A 429 -0.17 -34.27 -17.03
C GLN A 429 -0.97 -32.98 -17.12
N ALA A 430 -2.11 -32.88 -16.42
CA ALA A 430 -2.86 -31.64 -16.35
C ALA A 430 -2.13 -30.58 -15.50
N GLN A 431 -1.70 -30.95 -14.30
CA GLN A 431 -1.19 -30.02 -13.30
C GLN A 431 0.25 -29.56 -13.54
N ARG A 432 1.05 -30.31 -14.31
CA ARG A 432 2.41 -29.89 -14.70
C ARG A 432 2.42 -28.56 -15.46
N PHE A 433 1.38 -28.27 -16.25
CA PHE A 433 1.24 -27.04 -17.02
C PHE A 433 0.39 -25.97 -16.33
N TRP A 434 -0.05 -26.20 -15.10
CA TRP A 434 -0.70 -25.16 -14.30
C TRP A 434 0.34 -24.31 -13.61
N LYS A 435 -0.04 -23.11 -13.17
CA LYS A 435 0.92 -22.17 -12.59
C LYS A 435 0.57 -21.85 -11.16
N VAL A 436 1.56 -21.99 -10.28
CA VAL A 436 1.52 -21.46 -8.91
C VAL A 436 2.62 -20.41 -8.80
N PRO A 437 2.27 -19.11 -8.92
CA PRO A 437 3.27 -18.04 -9.05
C PRO A 437 4.21 -17.97 -7.85
N ASP A 438 3.66 -18.08 -6.64
CA ASP A 438 4.44 -17.99 -5.41
C ASP A 438 5.29 -19.26 -5.19
N PRO A 439 6.62 -19.15 -5.07
CA PRO A 439 7.50 -20.31 -4.89
C PRO A 439 7.29 -21.06 -3.56
N GLN A 440 6.91 -20.37 -2.49
CA GLN A 440 6.70 -20.99 -1.17
C GLN A 440 5.43 -21.83 -1.16
N LEU A 441 4.34 -21.29 -1.71
CA LEU A 441 3.09 -22.01 -1.93
C LEU A 441 3.30 -23.22 -2.84
N ARG A 442 4.02 -23.04 -3.96
CA ARG A 442 4.34 -24.12 -4.89
C ARG A 442 5.12 -25.24 -4.22
N CYS A 443 6.17 -24.90 -3.47
CA CYS A 443 6.97 -25.86 -2.71
C CYS A 443 6.11 -26.61 -1.68
N THR A 444 5.22 -25.90 -0.98
CA THR A 444 4.32 -26.46 0.02
C THR A 444 3.34 -27.45 -0.60
N LEU A 445 2.68 -27.07 -1.69
CA LEU A 445 1.77 -27.95 -2.45
C LEU A 445 2.48 -29.23 -2.91
N ARG A 446 3.67 -29.11 -3.53
CA ARG A 446 4.46 -30.28 -3.95
C ARG A 446 4.77 -31.22 -2.79
N LYS A 447 5.22 -30.68 -1.66
CA LYS A 447 5.53 -31.49 -0.46
C LYS A 447 4.29 -32.22 0.06
N ILE A 448 3.15 -31.54 0.15
CA ILE A 448 1.90 -32.15 0.66
C ILE A 448 1.39 -33.22 -0.29
N ILE A 449 1.35 -32.94 -1.61
CA ILE A 449 0.93 -33.90 -2.64
C ILE A 449 1.84 -35.12 -2.63
N THR A 450 3.15 -34.92 -2.64
CA THR A 450 4.16 -35.99 -2.61
C THR A 450 3.96 -36.88 -1.40
N LYS A 451 3.88 -36.28 -0.20
CA LYS A 451 3.64 -37.03 1.04
C LYS A 451 2.33 -37.81 0.96
N ARG A 452 1.23 -37.20 0.48
CA ARG A 452 -0.09 -37.83 0.41
C ARG A 452 -0.12 -39.00 -0.56
N ILE A 453 0.35 -38.80 -1.79
CA ILE A 453 0.30 -39.81 -2.85
C ILE A 453 1.25 -40.96 -2.60
N VAL A 454 2.51 -40.65 -2.28
CA VAL A 454 3.55 -41.66 -2.18
C VAL A 454 3.37 -42.52 -0.94
N SER A 455 2.96 -41.93 0.18
CA SER A 455 2.65 -42.71 1.39
C SER A 455 1.48 -43.65 1.15
N ALA A 456 0.40 -43.19 0.49
CA ALA A 456 -0.74 -44.05 0.16
C ALA A 456 -0.33 -45.22 -0.75
N TYR A 457 0.49 -44.94 -1.77
CA TYR A 457 0.97 -45.96 -2.70
C TYR A 457 1.92 -46.97 -2.03
N ARG A 458 2.85 -46.50 -1.20
CA ARG A 458 3.78 -47.36 -0.44
C ARG A 458 3.02 -48.27 0.52
N ASN A 459 2.09 -47.72 1.30
CA ASN A 459 1.26 -48.49 2.22
C ASN A 459 0.45 -49.56 1.46
N TYR A 460 -0.11 -49.22 0.30
CA TYR A 460 -0.82 -50.19 -0.53
C TYR A 460 0.08 -51.34 -1.02
N LEU A 461 1.30 -51.04 -1.45
CA LEU A 461 2.25 -52.06 -1.91
C LEU A 461 2.74 -52.96 -0.76
N GLU A 462 2.86 -52.43 0.45
CA GLU A 462 3.18 -53.21 1.65
C GLU A 462 2.05 -54.19 2.01
N GLU A 463 0.79 -53.79 1.84
CA GLU A 463 -0.38 -54.65 2.04
C GLU A 463 -0.58 -55.69 0.92
N HIS A 464 0.00 -55.46 -0.26
CA HIS A 464 -0.18 -56.25 -1.48
C HIS A 464 1.16 -56.63 -2.16
N PRO A 465 2.02 -57.45 -1.52
CA PRO A 465 3.35 -57.80 -2.04
C PRO A 465 3.32 -58.53 -3.39
N GLU A 466 2.21 -59.17 -3.74
CA GLU A 466 1.98 -59.78 -5.06
C GLU A 466 1.99 -58.76 -6.20
N GLN A 467 1.64 -57.51 -5.94
CA GLN A 467 1.63 -56.43 -6.93
C GLN A 467 3.00 -55.76 -7.05
N GLN A 468 3.84 -55.87 -6.02
CA GLN A 468 5.17 -55.28 -5.98
C GLN A 468 6.09 -55.82 -7.09
N LYS A 469 5.94 -57.11 -7.45
CA LYS A 469 6.71 -57.74 -8.55
C LYS A 469 6.44 -57.12 -9.93
N TYR A 470 5.24 -56.58 -10.16
CA TYR A 470 4.87 -55.96 -11.44
C TYR A 470 5.24 -54.47 -11.51
N VAL A 471 5.54 -53.85 -10.37
CA VAL A 471 5.90 -52.43 -10.25
C VAL A 471 7.40 -52.21 -10.40
N ILE A 472 8.23 -53.17 -9.97
CA ILE A 472 9.70 -53.08 -10.00
C ILE A 472 10.25 -53.18 -11.44
N ASP A 473 9.51 -53.78 -12.37
CA ASP A 473 9.92 -53.96 -13.77
C ASP A 473 9.48 -52.80 -14.69
N GLY A 474 8.84 -51.76 -14.13
CA GLY A 474 8.28 -50.62 -14.88
C GLY A 474 8.56 -49.25 -14.25
N ASN A 475 8.29 -48.20 -15.00
CA ASN A 475 8.51 -46.78 -14.64
C ASN A 475 7.48 -46.27 -13.59
N SER A 476 7.21 -47.06 -12.55
CA SER A 476 6.09 -46.86 -11.62
C SER A 476 6.47 -47.07 -10.15
N SER A 477 7.77 -47.07 -9.83
CA SER A 477 8.22 -47.13 -8.45
C SER A 477 7.79 -45.88 -7.66
N PRO A 478 7.64 -45.96 -6.33
CA PRO A 478 7.36 -44.80 -5.48
C PRO A 478 8.34 -43.64 -5.71
N GLU A 479 9.62 -43.94 -5.91
CA GLU A 479 10.69 -42.95 -6.16
C GLU A 479 10.50 -42.24 -7.51
N CYS A 480 10.10 -42.97 -8.55
CA CYS A 480 9.77 -42.37 -9.85
C CYS A 480 8.57 -41.43 -9.75
N LEU A 481 7.56 -41.75 -8.93
CA LEU A 481 6.42 -40.87 -8.69
C LEU A 481 6.84 -39.61 -7.92
N GLU A 482 7.72 -39.74 -6.92
CA GLU A 482 8.29 -38.59 -6.19
C GLU A 482 8.97 -37.61 -7.14
N GLU A 483 9.82 -38.11 -8.05
CA GLU A 483 10.53 -37.29 -9.05
C GLU A 483 9.55 -36.53 -9.96
N LEU A 484 8.53 -37.21 -10.51
CA LEU A 484 7.50 -36.56 -11.34
C LEU A 484 6.78 -35.44 -10.58
N LEU A 485 6.44 -35.66 -9.31
CA LEU A 485 5.71 -34.68 -8.51
C LEU A 485 6.52 -33.41 -8.22
N THR A 486 7.85 -33.45 -8.34
CA THR A 486 8.69 -32.25 -8.23
C THR A 486 8.47 -31.23 -9.34
N GLU A 487 7.91 -31.66 -10.47
CA GLU A 487 7.68 -30.83 -11.67
C GLU A 487 6.28 -30.20 -11.73
N LEU A 488 5.41 -30.47 -10.75
CA LEU A 488 4.05 -29.95 -10.75
C LEU A 488 4.02 -28.43 -10.66
N PHE A 489 3.10 -27.78 -11.36
CA PHE A 489 2.86 -26.33 -11.27
C PHE A 489 3.98 -25.42 -11.82
N GLU A 490 4.79 -25.88 -12.77
CA GLU A 490 5.84 -25.07 -13.45
C GLU A 490 5.35 -24.37 -14.73
N GLY A 491 4.04 -24.38 -15.00
CA GLY A 491 3.44 -23.90 -16.25
C GLY A 491 3.47 -22.39 -16.49
#